data_AF-A0A919X4Q3-F1
#
_entry.id   AF-A0A919X4Q3-F1
#
_cell.length_a   1.000
_cell.length_b   1.000
_cell.length_c   1.000
_cell.angle_alpha   90.00
_cell.angle_beta   90.00
_cell.angle_gamma   90.00
#
_symmetry.space_group_name_H-M   'P 1'
#
loop_
_entity.id
_entity.type
_entity.pdbx_description
1 polymer ?
#
loop_
_entity_poly.entity_id
_entity_poly.type
_entity_poly.pdbx_seq_one_letter_code
_entity_poly.pdbx_strand_id
1 'polypeptide(L)'
;MVKSFIHRYAGQVIAITAEATFERAMQAMSMKAVDLWVKPISPSRVKHSLQQAIGNLSAVSERGADTESGHDIRYEALFRHDDAPFSYPVYLVEAEQRETLDDLRAFIDQFDFDYKPLVFPTPDCFVLVFQHDFPSPLKQAQRFLREWGHAEGNSIAMVVHTGSADSLHQIYMKLLRMMETTFFTGYKQVLNAEDIQDWIDIDPFLTVEEQRNWVYMLDEGQGDKLKTWLYEEFFDLQSPYPEPGLLRTRLTSILAQIRRFMFRKGLKNKDSEAYYKRIFESILYSPVLYRIVQELILFIRYLFQLVKEQNIYAKADVIEAAINYMENHYNDTNLSLTEVAAHVGRSPSHLSHILAKRYHQSFRDMLTYIRLQKAKELLGSTDEPIQNIAVAVGFRNPNYFSRVFKSHTGVTPRGWRGQ
;
A
#
# COMPACT_ATOMS: atom_id res chain seq x y z
N MET A 1 -22.77 21.76 32.05
CA MET A 1 -22.99 22.06 30.62
C MET A 1 -23.60 20.86 29.88
N VAL A 2 -22.97 19.68 29.82
CA VAL A 2 -23.54 18.50 29.13
C VAL A 2 -24.93 18.07 29.66
N LYS A 3 -25.14 18.05 30.98
CA LYS A 3 -26.44 17.69 31.59
C LYS A 3 -27.61 18.57 31.15
N SER A 4 -27.38 19.87 30.95
CA SER A 4 -28.44 20.81 30.51
C SER A 4 -28.79 20.64 29.03
N PHE A 5 -27.85 20.16 28.20
CA PHE A 5 -28.13 19.80 26.80
C PHE A 5 -28.89 18.48 26.71
N ILE A 6 -28.49 17.47 27.48
CA ILE A 6 -29.17 16.16 27.50
C ILE A 6 -30.66 16.32 27.82
N HIS A 7 -31.01 17.09 28.85
CA HIS A 7 -32.42 17.32 29.22
C HIS A 7 -33.22 18.15 28.21
N ARG A 8 -32.54 18.89 27.32
CA ARG A 8 -33.21 19.74 26.32
C ARG A 8 -33.40 19.04 24.97
N TYR A 9 -32.55 18.05 24.63
CA TYR A 9 -32.50 17.48 23.28
C TYR A 9 -32.62 15.95 23.21
N ALA A 10 -32.59 15.21 24.33
CA ALA A 10 -32.65 13.74 24.31
C ALA A 10 -33.92 13.20 24.99
N GLY A 11 -34.71 12.42 24.26
CA GLY A 11 -35.90 11.74 24.79
C GLY A 11 -35.61 10.50 25.65
N GLN A 12 -34.46 9.87 25.44
CA GLN A 12 -33.88 8.80 26.28
C GLN A 12 -32.35 8.93 26.23
N VAL A 13 -31.66 8.42 27.25
CA VAL A 13 -30.18 8.47 27.34
C VAL A 13 -29.64 7.07 27.54
N ILE A 14 -28.64 6.65 26.77
CA ILE A 14 -27.84 5.44 27.07
C ILE A 14 -26.42 5.92 27.31
N ALA A 15 -25.85 5.58 28.47
CA ALA A 15 -24.50 5.97 28.83
C ALA A 15 -23.50 4.87 28.45
N ILE A 16 -22.27 5.23 28.09
CA ILE A 16 -21.20 4.29 27.78
C ILE A 16 -19.92 4.65 28.55
N THR A 17 -19.21 3.64 29.05
CA THR A 17 -17.94 3.79 29.77
C THR A 17 -16.98 2.65 29.43
N ALA A 18 -15.68 2.94 29.46
CA ALA A 18 -14.64 1.92 29.43
C ALA A 18 -14.33 1.35 30.83
N GLU A 19 -14.72 2.05 31.88
CA GLU A 19 -14.41 1.71 33.28
C GLU A 19 -15.67 1.37 34.06
N ALA A 20 -15.64 0.23 34.76
CA ALA A 20 -16.74 -0.26 35.60
C ALA A 20 -16.67 0.31 37.03
N THR A 21 -16.74 1.64 37.19
CA THR A 21 -16.68 2.27 38.52
C THR A 21 -18.05 2.73 39.02
N PHE A 22 -18.20 2.75 40.35
CA PHE A 22 -19.42 3.23 41.02
C PHE A 22 -19.73 4.69 40.67
N GLU A 23 -18.70 5.52 40.51
CA GLU A 23 -18.87 6.92 40.11
C GLU A 23 -19.53 7.04 38.73
N ARG A 24 -19.15 6.19 37.76
CA ARG A 24 -19.77 6.17 36.42
C ARG A 24 -21.22 5.71 36.47
N ALA A 25 -21.53 4.72 37.32
CA ALA A 25 -22.90 4.30 37.57
C ALA A 25 -23.75 5.45 38.14
N MET A 26 -23.24 6.16 39.16
CA MET A 26 -23.92 7.33 39.74
C MET A 26 -24.11 8.46 38.73
N GLN A 27 -23.12 8.71 37.86
CA GLN A 27 -23.24 9.69 36.79
C GLN A 27 -24.34 9.32 35.79
N ALA A 28 -24.39 8.06 35.33
CA ALA A 28 -25.43 7.57 34.41
C ALA A 28 -26.84 7.66 35.03
N MET A 29 -26.97 7.27 36.31
CA MET A 29 -28.24 7.42 37.06
C MET A 29 -28.64 8.89 37.19
N SER A 30 -27.68 9.80 37.46
CA SER A 30 -27.96 11.23 37.56
C SER A 30 -28.44 11.84 36.24
N MET A 31 -28.16 11.20 35.09
CA MET A 31 -28.64 11.59 33.77
C MET A 31 -29.95 10.88 33.39
N LYS A 32 -30.50 10.03 34.28
CA LYS A 32 -31.65 9.14 34.00
C LYS A 32 -31.42 8.26 32.77
N ALA A 33 -30.21 7.73 32.63
CA ALA A 33 -29.90 6.82 31.54
C ALA A 33 -30.72 5.51 31.66
N VAL A 34 -31.22 5.03 30.52
CA VAL A 34 -31.94 3.76 30.36
C VAL A 34 -31.03 2.58 30.64
N ASP A 35 -29.77 2.68 30.22
CA ASP A 35 -28.74 1.69 30.50
C ASP A 35 -27.36 2.36 30.58
N LEU A 36 -26.43 1.70 31.26
CA LEU A 36 -25.00 2.01 31.27
C LEU A 36 -24.23 0.85 30.66
N TRP A 37 -23.70 1.10 29.46
CA TRP A 37 -22.84 0.17 28.74
C TRP A 37 -21.39 0.25 29.23
N VAL A 38 -20.86 -0.85 29.73
CA VAL A 38 -19.44 -1.00 30.05
C VAL A 38 -18.79 -1.83 28.95
N LYS A 39 -17.73 -1.31 28.31
CA LYS A 39 -17.01 -2.05 27.26
C LYS A 39 -16.24 -3.25 27.84
N PRO A 40 -16.14 -4.38 27.10
CA PRO A 40 -16.76 -4.67 25.81
C PRO A 40 -18.26 -5.03 25.94
N ILE A 41 -19.08 -4.58 24.98
CA ILE A 41 -20.55 -4.73 25.01
C ILE A 41 -20.96 -5.80 23.99
N SER A 42 -21.84 -6.72 24.36
CA SER A 42 -22.37 -7.71 23.43
C SER A 42 -23.45 -7.09 22.51
N PRO A 43 -23.55 -7.52 21.24
CA PRO A 43 -24.64 -7.10 20.35
C PRO A 43 -26.04 -7.37 20.92
N SER A 44 -26.19 -8.47 21.68
CA SER A 44 -27.44 -8.80 22.38
C SER A 44 -27.84 -7.76 23.42
N ARG A 45 -26.85 -7.22 24.16
CA ARG A 45 -27.09 -6.16 25.14
C ARG A 45 -27.45 -4.85 24.45
N VAL A 46 -26.75 -4.48 23.37
CA VAL A 46 -27.09 -3.31 22.55
C VAL A 46 -28.54 -3.38 22.07
N LYS A 47 -28.94 -4.51 21.48
CA LYS A 47 -30.31 -4.72 21.01
C LYS A 47 -31.34 -4.56 22.14
N HIS A 48 -31.09 -5.15 23.30
CA HIS A 48 -31.98 -5.07 24.46
C HIS A 48 -32.15 -3.64 24.97
N SER A 49 -31.04 -2.92 25.19
CA SER A 49 -31.08 -1.53 25.70
C SER A 49 -31.78 -0.59 24.72
N LEU A 50 -31.59 -0.79 23.41
CA LEU A 50 -32.28 -0.02 22.37
C LEU A 50 -33.78 -0.34 22.34
N GLN A 51 -34.19 -1.60 22.42
CA GLN A 51 -35.60 -1.98 22.47
C GLN A 51 -36.31 -1.40 23.70
N GLN A 52 -35.64 -1.39 24.85
CA GLN A 52 -36.16 -0.77 26.07
C GLN A 52 -36.31 0.75 25.94
N ALA A 53 -35.30 1.43 25.37
CA ALA A 53 -35.36 2.86 25.12
C ALA A 53 -36.48 3.24 24.14
N ILE A 54 -36.66 2.46 23.06
CA ILE A 54 -37.74 2.65 22.10
C ILE A 54 -39.10 2.46 22.76
N GLY A 55 -39.29 1.38 23.55
CA GLY A 55 -40.54 1.13 24.26
C GLY A 55 -40.94 2.27 25.19
N ASN A 56 -39.97 2.88 25.89
CA ASN A 56 -40.20 4.04 26.75
C ASN A 56 -40.63 5.29 25.97
N LEU A 57 -40.15 5.48 24.73
CA LEU A 57 -40.54 6.59 23.87
C LEU A 57 -41.97 6.41 23.33
N SER A 58 -42.35 5.20 22.93
CA SER A 58 -43.68 4.88 22.42
C SER A 58 -44.78 5.17 23.45
N ALA A 59 -44.55 4.84 24.72
CA ALA A 59 -45.49 5.08 25.81
C ALA A 59 -45.73 6.58 26.13
N VAL A 60 -44.81 7.46 25.71
CA VAL A 60 -44.94 8.92 25.86
C VAL A 60 -45.70 9.53 24.67
N SER A 61 -45.57 8.94 23.47
CA SER A 61 -46.25 9.39 22.25
C SER A 61 -47.78 9.18 22.28
N GLU A 62 -48.28 8.18 23.01
CA GLU A 62 -49.72 7.90 23.13
C GLU A 62 -50.50 8.94 23.96
N ARG A 63 -49.82 9.87 24.66
CA ARG A 63 -50.47 10.92 25.47
C ARG A 63 -50.52 12.30 24.83
N GLY A 64 -50.05 12.44 23.58
CA GLY A 64 -49.92 13.75 22.93
C GLY A 64 -50.16 13.71 21.42
N ALA A 65 -50.98 12.79 20.91
CA ALA A 65 -51.33 12.74 19.50
C ALA A 65 -52.57 13.60 19.22
N ASP A 66 -52.36 14.92 19.17
CA ASP A 66 -53.21 15.81 18.39
C ASP A 66 -52.30 16.79 17.62
N THR A 67 -52.54 16.84 16.30
CA THR A 67 -52.12 17.87 15.33
C THR A 67 -50.63 18.13 15.11
N GLU A 68 -50.10 17.65 13.96
CA GLU A 68 -49.71 18.53 12.84
C GLU A 68 -49.26 17.70 11.62
N SER A 69 -49.95 17.92 10.51
CA SER A 69 -49.68 17.38 9.19
C SER A 69 -48.47 18.07 8.56
N GLY A 70 -47.29 17.56 8.86
CA GLY A 70 -46.04 17.83 8.16
C GLY A 70 -45.05 16.72 8.54
N HIS A 71 -44.62 15.90 7.60
CA HIS A 71 -43.59 14.89 7.87
C HIS A 71 -42.26 15.61 8.17
N ASP A 72 -41.97 15.84 9.45
CA ASP A 72 -40.67 16.27 9.96
C ASP A 72 -39.67 15.13 9.70
N ILE A 73 -38.90 15.23 8.62
CA ILE A 73 -37.91 14.22 8.24
C ILE A 73 -36.72 14.34 9.19
N ARG A 74 -36.47 13.29 9.97
CA ARG A 74 -35.37 13.24 10.94
C ARG A 74 -34.26 12.31 10.48
N TYR A 75 -33.10 12.44 11.10
CA TYR A 75 -31.90 11.66 10.81
C TYR A 75 -32.15 10.14 10.78
N GLU A 76 -33.01 9.65 11.67
CA GLU A 76 -33.34 8.23 11.79
C GLU A 76 -34.06 7.68 10.55
N ALA A 77 -34.70 8.53 9.75
CA ALA A 77 -35.39 8.13 8.53
C ALA A 77 -34.43 7.55 7.46
N LEU A 78 -33.12 7.86 7.54
CA LEU A 78 -32.11 7.21 6.70
C LEU A 78 -31.94 5.72 7.01
N PHE A 79 -32.26 5.28 8.22
CA PHE A 79 -31.98 3.92 8.72
C PHE A 79 -33.23 3.09 9.01
N ARG A 80 -34.41 3.72 8.99
CA ARG A 80 -35.67 3.04 9.25
C ARG A 80 -36.21 2.43 7.96
N HIS A 81 -36.51 1.14 8.01
CA HIS A 81 -37.34 0.51 6.99
C HIS A 81 -38.75 1.09 7.08
N ASP A 82 -39.09 1.91 6.10
CA ASP A 82 -40.41 2.43 5.82
C ASP A 82 -40.63 2.28 4.31
N ASP A 83 -41.88 2.06 3.91
CA ASP A 83 -42.29 1.92 2.52
C ASP A 83 -42.93 3.21 1.99
N ALA A 84 -43.01 4.26 2.81
CA ALA A 84 -43.47 5.58 2.39
C ALA A 84 -42.54 6.17 1.31
N PRO A 85 -43.06 6.48 0.10
CA PRO A 85 -42.24 6.97 -1.00
C PRO A 85 -41.71 8.37 -0.70
N PHE A 86 -40.46 8.62 -1.09
CA PHE A 86 -39.81 9.92 -0.95
C PHE A 86 -39.46 10.49 -2.32
N SER A 87 -40.20 11.51 -2.76
CA SER A 87 -40.16 11.99 -4.15
C SER A 87 -39.21 13.16 -4.41
N TYR A 88 -38.42 13.60 -3.43
CA TYR A 88 -37.54 14.76 -3.57
C TYR A 88 -36.08 14.35 -3.80
N PRO A 89 -35.26 15.24 -4.38
CA PRO A 89 -33.85 14.97 -4.57
C PRO A 89 -33.12 14.67 -3.25
N VAL A 90 -32.14 13.78 -3.32
CA VAL A 90 -31.24 13.47 -2.20
C VAL A 90 -29.82 13.39 -2.73
N TYR A 91 -28.89 14.11 -2.09
CA TYR A 91 -27.48 14.03 -2.43
C TYR A 91 -26.72 13.27 -1.35
N LEU A 92 -25.76 12.47 -1.76
CA LEU A 92 -24.71 11.94 -0.91
C LEU A 92 -23.40 12.62 -1.31
N VAL A 93 -22.73 13.26 -0.36
CA VAL A 93 -21.48 14.00 -0.60
C VAL A 93 -20.39 13.38 0.25
N GLU A 94 -19.39 12.79 -0.39
CA GLU A 94 -18.26 12.14 0.27
C GLU A 94 -16.96 12.87 -0.04
N ALA A 95 -16.16 13.11 1.00
CA ALA A 95 -14.82 13.64 0.85
C ALA A 95 -13.80 12.49 0.75
N GLU A 96 -12.82 12.63 -0.14
CA GLU A 96 -11.73 11.67 -0.28
C GLU A 96 -10.86 11.56 0.98
N GLN A 97 -10.74 12.66 1.73
CA GLN A 97 -9.94 12.75 2.95
C GLN A 97 -10.86 13.15 4.11
N ARG A 98 -10.79 12.39 5.20
CA ARG A 98 -11.62 12.63 6.40
C ARG A 98 -11.34 13.98 7.05
N GLU A 99 -10.10 14.45 6.93
CA GLU A 99 -9.63 15.70 7.51
C GLU A 99 -10.38 16.92 6.96
N THR A 100 -11.04 16.82 5.80
CA THR A 100 -11.78 17.93 5.18
C THR A 100 -13.28 17.90 5.43
N LEU A 101 -13.79 16.99 6.27
CA LEU A 101 -15.22 16.93 6.55
C LEU A 101 -15.73 18.22 7.21
N ASP A 102 -14.91 18.88 8.03
CA ASP A 102 -15.27 20.15 8.67
C ASP A 102 -15.36 21.30 7.65
N ASP A 103 -14.38 21.40 6.74
CA ASP A 103 -14.38 22.39 5.66
C ASP A 103 -15.56 22.16 4.71
N LEU A 104 -15.82 20.90 4.36
CA LEU A 104 -16.97 20.53 3.53
C LEU A 104 -18.30 20.87 4.21
N ARG A 105 -18.41 20.64 5.53
CA ARG A 105 -19.59 21.01 6.30
C ARG A 105 -19.83 22.52 6.27
N ALA A 106 -18.78 23.32 6.47
CA ALA A 106 -18.85 24.77 6.43
C ALA A 106 -19.23 25.28 5.03
N PHE A 107 -18.70 24.66 3.99
CA PHE A 107 -19.05 24.98 2.61
C PHE A 107 -20.51 24.64 2.31
N ILE A 108 -21.02 23.48 2.76
CA ILE A 108 -22.45 23.12 2.63
C ILE A 108 -23.35 24.17 3.30
N ASP A 109 -22.96 24.74 4.44
CA ASP A 109 -23.77 25.78 5.12
C ASP A 109 -23.82 27.11 4.35
N GLN A 110 -22.77 27.41 3.57
CA GLN A 110 -22.62 28.68 2.84
C GLN A 110 -23.06 28.59 1.38
N PHE A 111 -23.13 27.38 0.83
CA PHE A 111 -23.50 27.17 -0.57
C PHE A 111 -24.94 27.63 -0.82
N ASP A 112 -25.10 28.41 -1.89
CA ASP A 112 -26.40 28.94 -2.31
C ASP A 112 -27.19 27.83 -3.04
N PHE A 113 -27.93 27.03 -2.28
CA PHE A 113 -28.84 26.03 -2.82
C PHE A 113 -30.14 26.69 -3.29
N ASP A 114 -30.69 26.20 -4.42
CA ASP A 114 -32.00 26.60 -4.91
C ASP A 114 -33.10 26.38 -3.84
N TYR A 115 -32.97 25.28 -3.08
CA TYR A 115 -33.72 25.01 -1.86
C TYR A 115 -32.79 24.47 -0.78
N LYS A 116 -32.90 25.00 0.45
CA LYS A 116 -32.01 24.59 1.54
C LYS A 116 -32.30 23.14 1.95
N PRO A 117 -31.30 22.23 1.91
CA PRO A 117 -31.49 20.83 2.32
C PRO A 117 -31.42 20.67 3.84
N LEU A 118 -32.01 19.57 4.33
CA LEU A 118 -31.64 19.00 5.63
C LEU A 118 -30.29 18.31 5.49
N VAL A 119 -29.36 18.60 6.40
CA VAL A 119 -27.99 18.08 6.35
C VAL A 119 -27.82 17.00 7.43
N PHE A 120 -27.62 15.77 6.98
CA PHE A 120 -27.45 14.60 7.85
C PHE A 120 -26.00 14.09 7.78
N PRO A 121 -25.17 14.32 8.81
CA PRO A 121 -23.81 13.83 8.84
C PRO A 121 -23.75 12.34 9.15
N THR A 122 -22.85 11.63 8.49
CA THR A 122 -22.44 10.26 8.82
C THR A 122 -20.92 10.27 9.12
N PRO A 123 -20.30 9.15 9.52
CA PRO A 123 -18.86 9.15 9.82
C PRO A 123 -17.96 9.63 8.68
N ASP A 124 -18.36 9.40 7.42
CA ASP A 124 -17.50 9.60 6.24
C ASP A 124 -18.12 10.53 5.17
N CYS A 125 -19.42 10.86 5.28
CA CYS A 125 -20.12 11.64 4.26
C CYS A 125 -21.31 12.43 4.81
N PHE A 126 -21.87 13.32 4.00
CA PHE A 126 -23.09 14.07 4.29
C PHE A 126 -24.22 13.66 3.35
N VAL A 127 -25.41 13.43 3.91
CA VAL A 127 -26.65 13.25 3.13
C VAL A 127 -27.42 14.56 3.15
N LEU A 128 -27.69 15.11 1.97
CA LEU A 128 -28.45 16.34 1.78
C LEU A 128 -29.84 15.96 1.28
N VAL A 129 -30.84 16.10 2.15
CA VAL A 129 -32.23 15.72 1.86
C VAL A 129 -33.04 16.98 1.56
N PHE A 130 -33.52 17.12 0.34
CA PHE A 130 -34.34 18.26 -0.06
C PHE A 130 -35.81 17.98 0.22
N GLN A 131 -36.59 19.00 0.55
CA GLN A 131 -38.04 18.88 0.83
C GLN A 131 -38.90 19.46 -0.29
N HIS A 132 -38.27 19.82 -1.41
CA HIS A 132 -38.90 20.39 -2.58
C HIS A 132 -38.24 19.78 -3.83
N ASP A 133 -39.03 19.64 -4.89
CA ASP A 133 -38.50 19.29 -6.21
C ASP A 133 -38.01 20.56 -6.92
N PHE A 134 -36.99 20.42 -7.77
CA PHE A 134 -36.40 21.53 -8.50
C PHE A 134 -35.77 21.11 -9.83
N PRO A 135 -35.74 22.00 -10.85
CA PRO A 135 -35.67 21.58 -12.26
C PRO A 135 -34.37 20.90 -12.70
N SER A 136 -33.28 20.99 -11.94
CA SER A 136 -31.98 20.44 -12.36
C SER A 136 -31.06 20.06 -11.19
N PRO A 137 -31.39 19.00 -10.43
CA PRO A 137 -30.59 18.63 -9.26
C PRO A 137 -29.16 18.23 -9.63
N LEU A 138 -28.96 17.52 -10.74
CA LEU A 138 -27.62 17.18 -11.24
C LEU A 138 -26.79 18.43 -11.60
N LYS A 139 -27.40 19.48 -12.18
CA LYS A 139 -26.67 20.72 -12.51
C LYS A 139 -26.27 21.49 -11.25
N GLN A 140 -27.13 21.51 -10.22
CA GLN A 140 -26.79 22.11 -8.93
C GLN A 140 -25.62 21.36 -8.27
N ALA A 141 -25.62 20.04 -8.28
CA ALA A 141 -24.49 19.25 -7.77
C ALA A 141 -23.19 19.50 -8.56
N GLN A 142 -23.27 19.66 -9.89
CA GLN A 142 -22.11 20.04 -10.71
C GLN A 142 -21.62 21.47 -10.42
N ARG A 143 -22.52 22.41 -10.07
CA ARG A 143 -22.16 23.74 -9.57
C ARG A 143 -21.43 23.62 -8.24
N PHE A 144 -22.00 22.86 -7.29
CA PHE A 144 -21.42 22.58 -5.98
C PHE A 144 -19.99 22.05 -6.09
N LEU A 145 -19.78 21.00 -6.88
CA LEU A 145 -18.46 20.39 -7.09
C LEU A 145 -17.43 21.39 -7.65
N ARG A 146 -17.85 22.23 -8.60
CA ARG A 146 -16.98 23.22 -9.24
C ARG A 146 -16.57 24.33 -8.28
N GLU A 147 -17.53 24.87 -7.53
CA GLU A 147 -17.27 25.93 -6.55
C GLU A 147 -16.40 25.43 -5.40
N TRP A 148 -16.67 24.22 -4.91
CA TRP A 148 -15.80 23.55 -3.94
C TRP A 148 -14.36 23.40 -4.46
N GLY A 149 -14.20 22.95 -5.71
CA GLY A 149 -12.89 22.82 -6.33
C GLY A 149 -12.13 24.15 -6.52
N HIS A 150 -12.84 25.28 -6.62
CA HIS A 150 -12.22 26.62 -6.66
C HIS A 150 -11.80 27.13 -5.28
N ALA A 151 -12.46 26.70 -4.22
CA ALA A 151 -12.15 27.09 -2.84
C ALA A 151 -10.93 26.35 -2.24
N GLU A 152 -10.02 25.86 -3.09
CA GLU A 152 -8.93 24.92 -2.72
C GLU A 152 -9.43 23.62 -2.06
N GLY A 153 -10.70 23.26 -2.27
CA GLY A 153 -11.29 22.06 -1.70
C GLY A 153 -10.63 20.77 -2.22
N ASN A 154 -10.42 19.82 -1.31
CA ASN A 154 -9.93 18.47 -1.65
C ASN A 154 -10.93 17.70 -2.54
N SER A 155 -10.54 16.57 -3.12
CA SER A 155 -11.44 15.84 -4.01
C SER A 155 -12.69 15.34 -3.27
N ILE A 156 -13.87 15.63 -3.82
CA ILE A 156 -15.15 15.08 -3.34
C ILE A 156 -15.84 14.29 -4.45
N ALA A 157 -16.72 13.38 -4.08
CA ALA A 157 -17.64 12.73 -4.99
C ALA A 157 -19.06 13.00 -4.51
N MET A 158 -19.98 13.17 -5.45
CA MET A 158 -21.39 13.35 -5.15
C MET A 158 -22.19 12.29 -5.87
N VAL A 159 -23.15 11.68 -5.20
CA VAL A 159 -24.20 10.89 -5.85
C VAL A 159 -25.50 11.64 -5.69
N VAL A 160 -26.24 11.79 -6.78
CA VAL A 160 -27.50 12.53 -6.83
C VAL A 160 -28.62 11.58 -7.20
N HIS A 161 -29.63 11.51 -6.35
CA HIS A 161 -30.93 10.95 -6.66
C HIS A 161 -31.90 12.07 -7.03
N THR A 162 -32.66 11.92 -8.11
CA THR A 162 -33.58 12.95 -8.64
C THR A 162 -35.06 12.63 -8.45
N GLY A 163 -35.40 11.52 -7.78
CA GLY A 163 -36.77 11.12 -7.46
C GLY A 163 -37.16 9.76 -8.06
N SER A 164 -37.68 8.88 -7.21
CA SER A 164 -38.31 7.59 -7.57
C SER A 164 -39.50 7.30 -6.63
N ALA A 165 -40.09 6.12 -6.75
CA ALA A 165 -41.08 5.62 -5.79
C ALA A 165 -40.44 5.02 -4.52
N ASP A 166 -39.10 5.07 -4.40
CA ASP A 166 -38.37 4.48 -3.29
C ASP A 166 -38.57 5.29 -1.99
N SER A 167 -38.47 4.62 -0.85
CA SER A 167 -38.40 5.31 0.44
C SER A 167 -37.04 5.95 0.67
N LEU A 168 -36.95 6.90 1.60
CA LEU A 168 -35.69 7.60 1.90
C LEU A 168 -34.56 6.63 2.30
N HIS A 169 -34.89 5.54 3.00
CA HIS A 169 -33.92 4.51 3.35
C HIS A 169 -33.41 3.75 2.12
N GLN A 170 -34.29 3.38 1.19
CA GLN A 170 -33.92 2.72 -0.06
C GLN A 170 -33.05 3.64 -0.93
N ILE A 171 -33.41 4.93 -1.02
CA ILE A 171 -32.62 5.96 -1.69
C ILE A 171 -31.22 6.04 -1.06
N TYR A 172 -31.13 6.12 0.27
CA TYR A 172 -29.84 6.18 0.96
C TYR A 172 -28.96 4.97 0.66
N MET A 173 -29.52 3.74 0.68
CA MET A 173 -28.77 2.53 0.31
C MET A 173 -28.31 2.55 -1.16
N LYS A 174 -29.14 3.04 -2.07
CA LYS A 174 -28.80 3.21 -3.50
C LYS A 174 -27.68 4.21 -3.69
N LEU A 175 -27.72 5.34 -2.96
CA LEU A 175 -26.66 6.34 -2.98
C LEU A 175 -25.32 5.77 -2.50
N LEU A 176 -25.32 5.03 -1.38
CA LEU A 176 -24.11 4.37 -0.87
C LEU A 176 -23.55 3.38 -1.89
N ARG A 177 -24.40 2.53 -2.47
CA ARG A 177 -23.99 1.55 -3.48
C ARG A 177 -23.42 2.21 -4.73
N MET A 178 -24.03 3.31 -5.20
CA MET A 178 -23.49 4.06 -6.33
C MET A 178 -22.16 4.75 -5.97
N MET A 179 -21.98 5.20 -4.72
CA MET A 179 -20.75 5.83 -4.27
C MET A 179 -19.55 4.87 -4.32
N GLU A 180 -19.75 3.57 -4.15
CA GLU A 180 -18.70 2.55 -4.31
C GLU A 180 -18.05 2.57 -5.70
N THR A 181 -18.73 3.09 -6.73
CA THR A 181 -18.14 3.24 -8.08
C THR A 181 -16.93 4.18 -8.11
N THR A 182 -16.81 5.09 -7.14
CA THR A 182 -15.63 5.96 -6.96
C THR A 182 -14.34 5.15 -6.75
N PHE A 183 -14.44 3.89 -6.33
CA PHE A 183 -13.30 2.97 -6.31
C PHE A 183 -12.61 2.82 -7.67
N PHE A 184 -13.38 2.90 -8.75
CA PHE A 184 -12.91 2.75 -10.13
C PHE A 184 -12.65 4.09 -10.80
N THR A 185 -13.60 5.03 -10.66
CA THR A 185 -13.62 6.30 -11.40
C THR A 185 -12.99 7.46 -10.64
N GLY A 186 -12.70 7.26 -9.34
CA GLY A 186 -12.06 8.23 -8.46
C GLY A 186 -13.03 9.25 -7.85
N TYR A 187 -12.47 10.37 -7.40
CA TYR A 187 -13.23 11.52 -6.91
C TYR A 187 -13.22 12.65 -7.96
N LYS A 188 -13.85 13.79 -7.65
CA LYS A 188 -14.10 14.95 -8.54
C LYS A 188 -15.16 14.68 -9.60
N GLN A 189 -16.25 14.05 -9.19
CA GLN A 189 -17.35 13.72 -10.09
C GLN A 189 -18.71 13.82 -9.39
N VAL A 190 -19.74 13.93 -10.22
CA VAL A 190 -21.14 13.82 -9.83
C VAL A 190 -21.72 12.62 -10.56
N LEU A 191 -22.22 11.65 -9.79
CA LEU A 191 -22.81 10.41 -10.25
C LEU A 191 -24.34 10.50 -10.12
N ASN A 192 -25.05 9.94 -11.09
CA ASN A 192 -26.49 9.82 -11.02
C ASN A 192 -26.86 8.48 -10.38
N ALA A 193 -27.64 8.50 -9.31
CA ALA A 193 -28.08 7.28 -8.63
C ALA A 193 -28.87 6.35 -9.56
N GLU A 194 -29.57 6.91 -10.55
CA GLU A 194 -30.38 6.15 -11.51
C GLU A 194 -29.55 5.34 -12.51
N ASP A 195 -28.26 5.64 -12.66
CA ASP A 195 -27.35 4.91 -13.55
C ASP A 195 -26.75 3.65 -12.89
N ILE A 196 -27.23 3.31 -11.68
CA ILE A 196 -26.72 2.18 -10.90
C ILE A 196 -26.87 0.86 -11.65
N GLN A 197 -25.81 0.05 -11.63
CA GLN A 197 -25.78 -1.29 -12.23
C GLN A 197 -25.43 -2.32 -11.17
N ASP A 198 -25.81 -3.58 -11.41
CA ASP A 198 -25.40 -4.67 -10.55
C ASP A 198 -23.92 -5.00 -10.75
N TRP A 199 -23.27 -5.40 -9.66
CA TRP A 199 -21.89 -5.83 -9.68
C TRP A 199 -21.75 -7.14 -10.43
N ILE A 200 -20.66 -7.29 -11.20
CA ILE A 200 -20.28 -8.56 -11.80
C ILE A 200 -19.59 -9.41 -10.73
N ASP A 201 -19.98 -10.68 -10.65
CA ASP A 201 -19.27 -11.66 -9.84
C ASP A 201 -17.98 -12.13 -10.54
N ILE A 202 -16.89 -12.26 -9.79
CA ILE A 202 -15.59 -12.67 -10.30
C ILE A 202 -14.94 -13.67 -9.33
N ASP A 203 -14.08 -14.56 -9.84
CA ASP A 203 -13.21 -15.34 -8.95
C ASP A 203 -12.16 -14.40 -8.33
N PRO A 204 -12.20 -14.16 -7.01
CA PRO A 204 -11.27 -13.24 -6.37
C PRO A 204 -9.87 -13.85 -6.20
N PHE A 205 -9.66 -15.13 -6.53
CA PHE A 205 -8.36 -15.77 -6.39
C PHE A 205 -7.65 -15.89 -7.74
N LEU A 206 -6.32 -15.84 -7.70
CA LEU A 206 -5.52 -16.14 -8.87
C LEU A 206 -5.66 -17.64 -9.18
N THR A 207 -5.95 -17.96 -10.43
CA THR A 207 -5.90 -19.33 -10.96
C THR A 207 -4.50 -19.92 -10.79
N VAL A 208 -4.40 -21.25 -10.86
CA VAL A 208 -3.11 -21.95 -10.76
C VAL A 208 -2.12 -21.47 -11.84
N GLU A 209 -2.60 -21.16 -13.04
CA GLU A 209 -1.79 -20.65 -14.14
C GLU A 209 -1.29 -19.23 -13.87
N GLU A 210 -2.17 -18.31 -13.48
CA GLU A 210 -1.79 -16.95 -13.12
C GLU A 210 -0.78 -16.94 -11.96
N GLN A 211 -0.98 -17.78 -10.93
CA GLN A 211 -0.04 -17.90 -9.82
C GLN A 211 1.34 -18.35 -10.29
N ARG A 212 1.42 -19.35 -11.18
CA ARG A 212 2.69 -19.82 -11.76
C ARG A 212 3.36 -18.72 -12.57
N ASN A 213 2.60 -18.00 -13.39
CA ASN A 213 3.11 -16.90 -14.20
C ASN A 213 3.63 -15.76 -13.32
N TRP A 214 2.90 -15.38 -12.27
CA TRP A 214 3.33 -14.39 -11.28
C TRP A 214 4.63 -14.79 -10.58
N VAL A 215 4.71 -16.04 -10.12
CA VAL A 215 5.92 -16.57 -9.48
C VAL A 215 7.11 -16.50 -10.42
N TYR A 216 6.95 -16.96 -11.67
CA TYR A 216 7.99 -16.89 -12.69
C TYR A 216 8.44 -15.45 -12.98
N MET A 217 7.50 -14.53 -13.22
CA MET A 217 7.82 -13.13 -13.50
C MET A 217 8.54 -12.45 -12.33
N LEU A 218 8.15 -12.74 -11.09
CA LEU A 218 8.84 -12.24 -9.90
C LEU A 218 10.27 -12.79 -9.80
N ASP A 219 10.44 -14.11 -9.97
CA ASP A 219 11.74 -14.77 -9.81
C ASP A 219 12.76 -14.37 -10.89
N GLU A 220 12.28 -14.11 -12.11
CA GLU A 220 13.07 -13.62 -13.25
C GLU A 220 13.21 -12.08 -13.31
N GLY A 221 12.58 -11.34 -12.37
CA GLY A 221 12.68 -9.88 -12.33
C GLY A 221 11.99 -9.15 -13.49
N GLN A 222 10.91 -9.71 -14.03
CA GLN A 222 10.17 -9.20 -15.20
C GLN A 222 9.18 -8.09 -14.81
N GLY A 223 9.68 -6.98 -14.25
CA GLY A 223 8.86 -5.89 -13.71
C GLY A 223 7.94 -5.22 -14.71
N ASP A 224 8.39 -5.05 -15.95
CA ASP A 224 7.55 -4.47 -17.00
C ASP A 224 6.36 -5.39 -17.34
N LYS A 225 6.56 -6.71 -17.36
CA LYS A 225 5.45 -7.65 -17.61
C LYS A 225 4.45 -7.69 -16.45
N LEU A 226 4.93 -7.65 -15.20
CA LEU A 226 4.06 -7.55 -14.02
C LEU A 226 3.23 -6.27 -14.04
N LYS A 227 3.86 -5.15 -14.42
CA LYS A 227 3.16 -3.86 -14.60
C LYS A 227 2.09 -3.96 -15.68
N THR A 228 2.42 -4.50 -16.85
CA THR A 228 1.45 -4.68 -17.94
C THR A 228 0.28 -5.55 -17.51
N TRP A 229 0.55 -6.69 -16.88
CA TRP A 229 -0.50 -7.58 -16.38
C TRP A 229 -1.42 -6.88 -15.37
N LEU A 230 -0.86 -6.11 -14.43
CA LEU A 230 -1.67 -5.34 -13.46
C LEU A 230 -2.52 -4.26 -14.13
N TYR A 231 -2.07 -3.68 -15.23
CA TYR A 231 -2.85 -2.68 -15.97
C TYR A 231 -4.01 -3.33 -16.72
N GLU A 232 -3.73 -4.42 -17.46
CA GLU A 232 -4.76 -5.19 -18.17
C GLU A 232 -5.83 -5.70 -17.20
N GLU A 233 -5.41 -6.17 -16.02
CA GLU A 233 -6.32 -6.72 -15.01
C GLU A 233 -7.23 -5.66 -14.36
N PHE A 234 -6.71 -4.48 -14.04
CA PHE A 234 -7.40 -3.53 -13.16
C PHE A 234 -7.81 -2.21 -13.83
N PHE A 235 -7.19 -1.82 -14.95
CA PHE A 235 -7.44 -0.51 -15.58
C PHE A 235 -8.33 -0.59 -16.83
N ASP A 236 -8.48 -1.77 -17.42
CA ASP A 236 -9.38 -1.98 -18.56
C ASP A 236 -10.83 -2.29 -18.14
N LEU A 237 -11.11 -2.24 -16.83
CA LEU A 237 -12.46 -2.46 -16.28
C LEU A 237 -13.45 -1.40 -16.79
N GLN A 238 -14.59 -1.85 -17.28
CA GLN A 238 -15.72 -1.02 -17.73
C GLN A 238 -16.97 -1.39 -16.95
N SER A 239 -17.94 -0.48 -16.85
CA SER A 239 -19.24 -0.78 -16.26
C SER A 239 -19.98 -1.86 -17.07
N PRO A 240 -20.64 -2.84 -16.44
CA PRO A 240 -20.76 -3.03 -14.99
C PRO A 240 -19.46 -3.52 -14.34
N TYR A 241 -19.11 -2.96 -13.18
CA TYR A 241 -17.86 -3.29 -12.50
C TYR A 241 -17.99 -4.54 -11.62
N PRO A 242 -16.88 -5.20 -11.27
CA PRO A 242 -16.88 -6.20 -10.21
C PRO A 242 -17.16 -5.57 -8.84
N GLU A 243 -17.61 -6.37 -7.88
CA GLU A 243 -17.74 -5.90 -6.51
C GLU A 243 -16.36 -5.47 -5.96
N PRO A 244 -16.20 -4.25 -5.41
CA PRO A 244 -14.92 -3.76 -4.89
C PRO A 244 -14.26 -4.69 -3.87
N GLY A 245 -15.05 -5.36 -3.03
CA GLY A 245 -14.58 -6.34 -2.05
C GLY A 245 -13.86 -7.54 -2.68
N LEU A 246 -14.36 -8.03 -3.82
CA LEU A 246 -13.73 -9.14 -4.55
C LEU A 246 -12.39 -8.72 -5.16
N LEU A 247 -12.29 -7.50 -5.69
CA LEU A 247 -11.03 -6.95 -6.20
C LEU A 247 -10.00 -6.72 -5.08
N ARG A 248 -10.42 -6.24 -3.90
CA ARG A 248 -9.52 -6.16 -2.73
C ARG A 248 -8.99 -7.54 -2.32
N THR A 249 -9.85 -8.57 -2.38
CA THR A 249 -9.44 -9.96 -2.13
C THR A 249 -8.42 -10.43 -3.17
N ARG A 250 -8.64 -10.10 -4.45
CA ARG A 250 -7.73 -10.42 -5.56
C ARG A 250 -6.37 -9.72 -5.44
N LEU A 251 -6.36 -8.44 -5.09
CA LEU A 251 -5.13 -7.70 -4.76
C LEU A 251 -4.38 -8.31 -3.57
N THR A 252 -5.11 -8.80 -2.55
CA THR A 252 -4.51 -9.49 -1.40
C THR A 252 -3.89 -10.83 -1.80
N SER A 253 -4.53 -11.58 -2.70
CA SER A 253 -3.98 -12.81 -3.30
C SER A 253 -2.68 -12.54 -4.06
N ILE A 254 -2.62 -11.45 -4.84
CA ILE A 254 -1.40 -10.99 -5.51
C ILE A 254 -0.32 -10.62 -4.49
N LEU A 255 -0.67 -9.84 -3.46
CA LEU A 255 0.24 -9.44 -2.39
C LEU A 255 0.81 -10.66 -1.66
N ALA A 256 0.05 -11.74 -1.51
CA ALA A 256 0.54 -12.99 -0.94
C ALA A 256 1.62 -13.65 -1.82
N GLN A 257 1.55 -13.55 -3.15
CA GLN A 257 2.62 -14.03 -4.04
C GLN A 257 3.90 -13.22 -3.86
N ILE A 258 3.77 -11.90 -3.72
CA ILE A 258 4.89 -10.99 -3.40
C ILE A 258 5.49 -11.36 -2.05
N ARG A 259 4.66 -11.65 -1.04
CA ARG A 259 5.12 -12.10 0.28
C ARG A 259 5.98 -13.35 0.17
N ARG A 260 5.49 -14.37 -0.56
CA ARG A 260 6.24 -15.62 -0.80
C ARG A 260 7.57 -15.35 -1.50
N PHE A 261 7.59 -14.45 -2.48
CA PHE A 261 8.81 -14.04 -3.16
C PHE A 261 9.81 -13.37 -2.19
N MET A 262 9.37 -12.43 -1.36
CA MET A 262 10.21 -11.81 -0.33
C MET A 262 10.85 -12.86 0.59
N PHE A 263 10.07 -13.86 1.01
CA PHE A 263 10.59 -14.97 1.82
C PHE A 263 11.66 -15.78 1.07
N ARG A 264 11.42 -16.17 -0.19
CA ARG A 264 12.37 -16.95 -1.01
C ARG A 264 13.67 -16.19 -1.27
N LYS A 265 13.61 -14.87 -1.50
CA LYS A 265 14.78 -14.02 -1.76
C LYS A 265 15.42 -13.45 -0.49
N GLY A 266 14.92 -13.77 0.70
CA GLY A 266 15.49 -13.27 1.96
C GLY A 266 15.30 -11.77 2.21
N LEU A 267 14.28 -11.14 1.62
CA LEU A 267 14.01 -9.69 1.69
C LEU A 267 13.23 -9.29 2.96
N LYS A 268 13.76 -9.59 4.15
CA LYS A 268 13.09 -9.38 5.45
C LYS A 268 13.65 -8.21 6.26
N ASN A 269 14.14 -7.18 5.60
CA ASN A 269 14.61 -5.99 6.32
C ASN A 269 13.42 -5.18 6.84
N LYS A 270 13.66 -4.29 7.81
CA LYS A 270 12.60 -3.52 8.47
C LYS A 270 11.78 -2.69 7.48
N ASP A 271 12.42 -2.16 6.44
CA ASP A 271 11.80 -1.25 5.48
C ASP A 271 10.89 -2.02 4.50
N SER A 272 11.32 -3.20 4.01
CA SER A 272 10.51 -4.04 3.14
C SER A 272 9.29 -4.60 3.85
N GLU A 273 9.42 -4.95 5.14
CA GLU A 273 8.29 -5.38 5.98
C GLU A 273 7.30 -4.24 6.25
N ALA A 274 7.80 -3.03 6.52
CA ALA A 274 6.95 -1.85 6.70
C ALA A 274 6.20 -1.48 5.42
N TYR A 275 6.88 -1.52 4.27
CA TYR A 275 6.25 -1.25 2.98
C TYR A 275 5.18 -2.31 2.66
N TYR A 276 5.48 -3.60 2.88
CA TYR A 276 4.47 -4.67 2.72
C TYR A 276 3.19 -4.38 3.52
N LYS A 277 3.32 -3.97 4.79
CA LYS A 277 2.16 -3.62 5.64
C LYS A 277 1.40 -2.41 5.11
N ARG A 278 2.09 -1.38 4.63
CA ARG A 278 1.46 -0.21 4.01
C ARG A 278 0.65 -0.59 2.76
N ILE A 279 1.17 -1.48 1.91
CA ILE A 279 0.42 -1.99 0.76
C ILE A 279 -0.83 -2.75 1.21
N PHE A 280 -0.71 -3.58 2.25
CA PHE A 280 -1.85 -4.29 2.80
C PHE A 280 -2.94 -3.32 3.31
N GLU A 281 -2.55 -2.29 4.06
CA GLU A 281 -3.48 -1.24 4.52
C GLU A 281 -4.10 -0.47 3.35
N SER A 282 -3.32 -0.15 2.32
CA SER A 282 -3.80 0.47 1.07
C SER A 282 -4.86 -0.39 0.37
N ILE A 283 -4.63 -1.71 0.26
CA ILE A 283 -5.61 -2.65 -0.29
C ILE A 283 -6.91 -2.69 0.51
N LEU A 284 -6.86 -2.47 1.83
CA LEU A 284 -8.07 -2.52 2.67
C LEU A 284 -8.85 -1.20 2.68
N TYR A 285 -8.16 -0.06 2.70
CA TYR A 285 -8.77 1.21 3.06
C TYR A 285 -8.59 2.32 2.02
N SER A 286 -7.69 2.18 1.05
CA SER A 286 -7.58 3.20 -0.01
C SER A 286 -8.91 3.25 -0.78
N PRO A 287 -9.48 4.44 -1.00
CA PRO A 287 -10.77 4.57 -1.65
C PRO A 287 -10.66 4.47 -3.18
N VAL A 288 -9.46 4.45 -3.76
CA VAL A 288 -9.27 4.44 -5.22
C VAL A 288 -8.35 3.30 -5.64
N LEU A 289 -8.85 2.41 -6.52
CA LEU A 289 -8.15 1.24 -7.05
C LEU A 289 -6.82 1.59 -7.71
N TYR A 290 -6.82 2.63 -8.54
CA TYR A 290 -5.64 3.10 -9.26
C TYR A 290 -4.45 3.34 -8.33
N ARG A 291 -4.67 3.96 -7.16
CA ARG A 291 -3.60 4.24 -6.19
C ARG A 291 -3.01 2.95 -5.63
N ILE A 292 -3.86 1.98 -5.29
CA ILE A 292 -3.43 0.69 -4.75
C ILE A 292 -2.53 -0.02 -5.77
N VAL A 293 -2.96 -0.08 -7.03
CA VAL A 293 -2.20 -0.72 -8.11
C VAL A 293 -0.86 -0.01 -8.35
N GLN A 294 -0.84 1.33 -8.36
CA GLN A 294 0.40 2.10 -8.50
C GLN A 294 1.37 1.84 -7.34
N GLU A 295 0.88 1.86 -6.10
CA GLU A 295 1.71 1.56 -4.92
C GLU A 295 2.28 0.15 -4.96
N LEU A 296 1.48 -0.84 -5.40
CA LEU A 296 1.89 -2.21 -5.60
C LEU A 296 3.02 -2.33 -6.64
N ILE A 297 2.90 -1.63 -7.77
CA ILE A 297 3.94 -1.59 -8.82
C ILE A 297 5.24 -0.97 -8.29
N LEU A 298 5.13 0.15 -7.55
CA LEU A 298 6.28 0.79 -6.93
C LEU A 298 6.95 -0.13 -5.90
N PHE A 299 6.16 -0.90 -5.15
CA PHE A 299 6.66 -1.88 -4.21
C PHE A 299 7.40 -3.02 -4.91
N ILE A 300 6.85 -3.59 -5.99
CA ILE A 300 7.53 -4.63 -6.79
C ILE A 300 8.88 -4.11 -7.33
N ARG A 301 8.90 -2.88 -7.87
CA ARG A 301 10.13 -2.24 -8.35
C ARG A 301 11.17 -2.07 -7.24
N TYR A 302 10.74 -1.64 -6.06
CA TYR A 302 11.60 -1.53 -4.88
C TYR A 302 12.20 -2.89 -4.50
N LEU A 303 11.40 -3.97 -4.48
CA LEU A 303 11.90 -5.30 -4.17
C LEU A 303 12.94 -5.79 -5.19
N PHE A 304 12.75 -5.52 -6.49
CA PHE A 304 13.75 -5.87 -7.49
C PHE A 304 15.05 -5.10 -7.34
N GLN A 305 14.98 -3.84 -6.93
CA GLN A 305 16.18 -3.06 -6.60
C GLN A 305 16.95 -3.69 -5.44
N LEU A 306 16.27 -4.12 -4.36
CA LEU A 306 16.91 -4.83 -3.25
C LEU A 306 17.59 -6.13 -3.67
N VAL A 307 16.92 -6.93 -4.53
CA VAL A 307 17.51 -8.19 -5.05
C VAL A 307 18.75 -7.90 -5.88
N LYS A 308 18.73 -6.84 -6.69
CA LYS A 308 19.88 -6.44 -7.50
C LYS A 308 21.06 -6.02 -6.63
N GLU A 309 20.80 -5.23 -5.58
CA GLU A 309 21.82 -4.79 -4.63
C GLU A 309 22.45 -5.99 -3.89
N GLN A 310 21.65 -6.91 -3.34
CA GLN A 310 22.17 -8.12 -2.69
C GLN A 310 23.07 -8.94 -3.61
N ASN A 311 22.70 -9.08 -4.89
CA ASN A 311 23.51 -9.79 -5.87
C ASN A 311 24.82 -9.08 -6.21
N ILE A 312 24.86 -7.74 -6.14
CA ILE A 312 26.09 -6.96 -6.36
C ILE A 312 27.03 -7.14 -5.16
N TYR A 313 26.54 -6.98 -3.93
CA TYR A 313 27.33 -7.17 -2.71
C TYR A 313 27.87 -8.60 -2.62
N ALA A 314 27.03 -9.62 -2.84
CA ALA A 314 27.47 -11.01 -2.83
C ALA A 314 28.54 -11.31 -3.89
N LYS A 315 28.48 -10.68 -5.07
CA LYS A 315 29.53 -10.81 -6.08
C LYS A 315 30.81 -10.07 -5.68
N ALA A 316 30.68 -8.91 -5.04
CA ALA A 316 31.84 -8.16 -4.56
C ALA A 316 32.60 -8.95 -3.49
N ASP A 317 31.89 -9.52 -2.51
CA ASP A 317 32.47 -10.35 -1.43
C ASP A 317 33.20 -11.57 -2.00
N VAL A 318 32.61 -12.27 -2.99
CA VAL A 318 33.25 -13.43 -3.64
C VAL A 318 34.54 -13.01 -4.36
N ILE A 319 34.55 -11.86 -5.03
CA ILE A 319 35.74 -11.39 -5.75
C ILE A 319 36.85 -10.99 -4.76
N GLU A 320 36.50 -10.29 -3.68
CA GLU A 320 37.47 -9.88 -2.66
C GLU A 320 38.05 -11.09 -1.92
N ALA A 321 37.22 -12.08 -1.59
CA ALA A 321 37.69 -13.36 -1.03
C ALA A 321 38.63 -14.10 -1.99
N ALA A 322 38.34 -14.11 -3.30
CA ALA A 322 39.19 -14.74 -4.31
C ALA A 322 40.55 -14.03 -4.42
N ILE A 323 40.56 -12.70 -4.45
CA ILE A 323 41.79 -11.90 -4.52
C ILE A 323 42.64 -12.09 -3.27
N ASN A 324 42.03 -12.00 -2.09
CA ASN A 324 42.73 -12.22 -0.83
C ASN A 324 43.34 -13.64 -0.77
N TYR A 325 42.62 -14.65 -1.25
CA TYR A 325 43.17 -16.00 -1.37
C TYR A 325 44.39 -16.06 -2.30
N MET A 326 44.31 -15.40 -3.46
CA MET A 326 45.43 -15.30 -4.41
C MET A 326 46.63 -14.54 -3.82
N GLU A 327 46.40 -13.47 -3.07
CA GLU A 327 47.43 -12.68 -2.38
C GLU A 327 48.09 -13.41 -1.21
N ASN A 328 47.42 -14.39 -0.60
CA ASN A 328 48.01 -15.22 0.45
C ASN A 328 48.73 -16.46 -0.08
N HIS A 329 48.43 -16.89 -1.31
CA HIS A 329 48.95 -18.13 -1.91
C HIS A 329 49.74 -17.90 -3.20
N TYR A 330 50.13 -16.66 -3.53
CA TYR A 330 50.80 -16.34 -4.79
C TYR A 330 52.12 -17.10 -5.00
N ASN A 331 52.79 -17.46 -3.91
CA ASN A 331 54.06 -18.19 -3.91
C ASN A 331 53.93 -19.65 -4.34
N ASP A 332 52.72 -20.23 -4.30
CA ASP A 332 52.49 -21.58 -4.81
C ASP A 332 52.53 -21.58 -6.34
N THR A 333 53.54 -22.25 -6.91
CA THR A 333 53.72 -22.41 -8.35
C THR A 333 52.59 -23.17 -9.05
N ASN A 334 51.76 -23.89 -8.30
CA ASN A 334 50.64 -24.69 -8.81
C ASN A 334 49.29 -23.99 -8.68
N LEU A 335 49.23 -22.82 -8.02
CA LEU A 335 47.97 -22.11 -7.77
C LEU A 335 47.15 -21.95 -9.05
N SER A 336 45.96 -22.52 -9.03
CA SER A 336 45.08 -22.64 -10.19
C SER A 336 43.74 -21.95 -9.94
N LEU A 337 43.08 -21.54 -11.04
CA LEU A 337 41.72 -20.99 -10.97
C LEU A 337 40.75 -21.97 -10.29
N THR A 338 40.97 -23.28 -10.46
CA THR A 338 40.14 -24.32 -9.86
C THR A 338 40.22 -24.31 -8.34
N GLU A 339 41.41 -24.13 -7.77
CA GLU A 339 41.60 -24.05 -6.31
C GLU A 339 40.97 -22.78 -5.74
N VAL A 340 41.18 -21.62 -6.38
CA VAL A 340 40.58 -20.36 -5.92
C VAL A 340 39.05 -20.42 -6.02
N ALA A 341 38.52 -21.01 -7.09
CA ALA A 341 37.09 -21.20 -7.27
C ALA A 341 36.50 -22.12 -6.19
N ALA A 342 37.20 -23.21 -5.85
CA ALA A 342 36.81 -24.09 -4.76
C ALA A 342 36.80 -23.36 -3.41
N HIS A 343 37.81 -22.52 -3.13
CA HIS A 343 37.89 -21.74 -1.90
C HIS A 343 36.70 -20.79 -1.72
N VAL A 344 36.25 -20.13 -2.79
CA VAL A 344 35.10 -19.20 -2.73
C VAL A 344 33.75 -19.86 -3.05
N GLY A 345 33.70 -21.19 -3.14
CA GLY A 345 32.46 -21.93 -3.40
C GLY A 345 31.81 -21.60 -4.74
N ARG A 346 32.59 -21.45 -5.81
CA ARG A 346 32.12 -21.17 -7.18
C ARG A 346 32.75 -22.12 -8.19
N SER A 347 32.13 -22.24 -9.36
CA SER A 347 32.74 -22.97 -10.48
C SER A 347 33.88 -22.15 -11.10
N PRO A 348 34.92 -22.80 -11.67
CA PRO A 348 36.03 -22.08 -12.31
C PRO A 348 35.56 -21.13 -13.43
N SER A 349 34.60 -21.59 -14.26
CA SER A 349 34.03 -20.79 -15.34
C SER A 349 33.33 -19.53 -14.80
N HIS A 350 32.55 -19.66 -13.72
CA HIS A 350 31.87 -18.52 -13.10
C HIS A 350 32.86 -17.53 -12.50
N LEU A 351 33.86 -18.02 -11.75
CA LEU A 351 34.88 -17.17 -11.13
C LEU A 351 35.69 -16.40 -12.20
N SER A 352 36.08 -17.08 -13.28
CA SER A 352 36.79 -16.43 -14.40
C SER A 352 35.96 -15.31 -15.01
N HIS A 353 34.66 -15.53 -15.22
CA HIS A 353 33.78 -14.53 -15.82
C HIS A 353 33.63 -13.29 -14.92
N ILE A 354 33.42 -13.47 -13.61
CA ILE A 354 33.25 -12.34 -12.68
C ILE A 354 34.54 -11.55 -12.46
N LEU A 355 35.71 -12.22 -12.40
CA LEU A 355 37.02 -11.55 -12.29
C LEU A 355 37.33 -10.73 -13.55
N ALA A 356 37.16 -11.33 -14.74
CA ALA A 356 37.40 -10.65 -16.00
C ALA A 356 36.45 -9.46 -16.21
N LYS A 357 35.20 -9.57 -15.73
CA LYS A 357 34.24 -8.46 -15.81
C LYS A 357 34.61 -7.29 -14.90
N ARG A 358 35.18 -7.52 -13.72
CA ARG A 358 35.53 -6.46 -12.76
C ARG A 358 36.89 -5.80 -13.04
N TYR A 359 37.89 -6.58 -13.46
CA TYR A 359 39.27 -6.11 -13.63
C TYR A 359 39.75 -6.06 -15.08
N HIS A 360 38.93 -6.51 -16.04
CA HIS A 360 39.30 -6.58 -17.46
C HIS A 360 40.59 -7.39 -17.72
N GLN A 361 40.88 -8.37 -16.87
CA GLN A 361 42.09 -9.19 -16.88
C GLN A 361 41.74 -10.65 -16.65
N SER A 362 42.53 -11.58 -17.21
CA SER A 362 42.36 -13.00 -16.91
C SER A 362 42.90 -13.35 -15.51
N PHE A 363 42.49 -14.50 -14.97
CA PHE A 363 43.05 -15.04 -13.72
C PHE A 363 44.59 -15.11 -13.76
N ARG A 364 45.17 -15.52 -14.89
CA ARG A 364 46.63 -15.65 -15.05
C ARG A 364 47.31 -14.29 -15.04
N ASP A 365 46.71 -13.28 -15.66
CA ASP A 365 47.25 -11.92 -15.67
C ASP A 365 47.24 -11.32 -14.27
N MET A 366 46.13 -11.52 -13.54
CA MET A 366 45.97 -11.07 -12.16
C MET A 366 46.98 -11.74 -11.23
N LEU A 367 47.12 -13.08 -11.30
CA LEU A 367 48.12 -13.79 -10.51
C LEU A 367 49.55 -13.35 -10.85
N THR A 368 49.84 -13.15 -12.13
CA THR A 368 51.14 -12.64 -12.59
C THR A 368 51.41 -11.26 -12.03
N TYR A 369 50.42 -10.37 -12.05
CA TYR A 369 50.53 -9.03 -11.48
C TYR A 369 50.84 -9.09 -9.98
N ILE A 370 50.10 -9.88 -9.19
CA ILE A 370 50.33 -10.06 -7.75
C ILE A 370 51.78 -10.53 -7.50
N ARG A 371 52.22 -11.58 -8.20
CA ARG A 371 53.59 -12.12 -8.08
C ARG A 371 54.66 -11.07 -8.43
N LEU A 372 54.42 -10.26 -9.45
CA LEU A 372 55.35 -9.20 -9.84
C LEU A 372 55.41 -8.05 -8.83
N GLN A 373 54.31 -7.68 -8.19
CA GLN A 373 54.34 -6.68 -7.11
C GLN A 373 55.17 -7.19 -5.94
N LYS A 374 54.97 -8.45 -5.53
CA LYS A 374 55.81 -9.08 -4.50
C LYS A 374 57.27 -9.22 -4.90
N ALA A 375 57.54 -9.48 -6.18
CA ALA A 375 58.92 -9.48 -6.68
C ALA A 375 59.57 -8.10 -6.59
N LYS A 376 58.85 -7.01 -6.91
CA LYS A 376 59.36 -5.64 -6.78
C LYS A 376 59.68 -5.30 -5.32
N GLU A 377 58.80 -5.66 -4.39
CA GLU A 377 59.00 -5.50 -2.95
C GLU A 377 60.30 -6.21 -2.51
N LEU A 378 60.48 -7.49 -2.85
CA LEU A 378 61.67 -8.26 -2.49
C LEU A 378 62.95 -7.73 -3.16
N LEU A 379 62.87 -7.31 -4.43
CA LEU A 379 64.01 -6.76 -5.17
C LEU A 379 64.53 -5.45 -4.58
N GLY A 380 63.66 -4.64 -3.99
CA GLY A 380 64.02 -3.35 -3.37
C GLY A 380 64.35 -3.44 -1.88
N SER A 381 63.94 -4.52 -1.20
CA SER A 381 64.15 -4.69 0.25
C SER A 381 65.19 -5.74 0.63
N THR A 382 65.68 -6.54 -0.33
CA THR A 382 66.60 -7.65 -0.07
C THR A 382 67.71 -7.75 -1.13
N ASP A 383 68.85 -8.34 -0.74
CA ASP A 383 69.95 -8.70 -1.63
C ASP A 383 69.84 -10.14 -2.18
N GLU A 384 68.68 -10.79 -2.03
CA GLU A 384 68.53 -12.18 -2.46
C GLU A 384 68.83 -12.35 -3.96
N PRO A 385 69.45 -13.48 -4.37
CA PRO A 385 69.64 -13.77 -5.78
C PRO A 385 68.32 -13.70 -6.56
N ILE A 386 68.31 -13.04 -7.73
CA ILE A 386 67.09 -12.88 -8.56
C ILE A 386 66.41 -14.23 -8.87
N GLN A 387 67.21 -15.30 -8.98
CA GLN A 387 66.71 -16.66 -9.16
C GLN A 387 65.91 -17.15 -7.96
N ASN A 388 66.35 -16.84 -6.73
CA ASN A 388 65.65 -17.19 -5.50
C ASN A 388 64.35 -16.39 -5.36
N ILE A 389 64.38 -15.08 -5.65
CA ILE A 389 63.18 -14.24 -5.67
C ILE A 389 62.15 -14.77 -6.66
N ALA A 390 62.58 -15.18 -7.86
CA ALA A 390 61.67 -15.74 -8.86
C ALA A 390 60.93 -16.99 -8.33
N VAL A 391 61.64 -17.88 -7.64
CA VAL A 391 61.05 -19.08 -7.02
C VAL A 391 60.16 -18.69 -5.84
N ALA A 392 60.62 -17.78 -4.97
CA ALA A 392 59.91 -17.35 -3.77
C ALA A 392 58.55 -16.69 -4.08
N VAL A 393 58.44 -16.00 -5.21
CA VAL A 393 57.18 -15.39 -5.66
C VAL A 393 56.35 -16.31 -6.57
N GLY A 394 56.73 -17.59 -6.71
CA GLY A 394 55.90 -18.60 -7.37
C GLY A 394 56.10 -18.75 -8.88
N PHE A 395 57.22 -18.27 -9.47
CA PHE A 395 57.59 -18.63 -10.84
C PHE A 395 58.44 -19.90 -10.87
N ARG A 396 58.02 -20.88 -11.68
CA ARG A 396 58.80 -22.13 -11.88
C ARG A 396 60.13 -21.91 -12.60
N ASN A 397 60.23 -20.88 -13.45
CA ASN A 397 61.39 -20.65 -14.30
C ASN A 397 61.90 -19.20 -14.14
N PRO A 398 63.09 -18.99 -13.54
CA PRO A 398 63.68 -17.67 -13.36
C PRO A 398 63.93 -16.88 -14.67
N ASN A 399 64.22 -17.57 -15.77
CA ASN A 399 64.40 -16.92 -17.08
C ASN A 399 63.07 -16.40 -17.63
N TYR A 400 61.98 -17.15 -17.43
CA TYR A 400 60.64 -16.71 -17.79
C TYR A 400 60.19 -15.52 -16.93
N PHE A 401 60.41 -15.60 -15.61
CA PHE A 401 60.19 -14.49 -14.69
C PHE A 401 60.88 -13.21 -15.17
N SER A 402 62.16 -13.28 -15.53
CA SER A 402 62.92 -12.09 -15.95
C SER A 402 62.34 -11.43 -17.22
N ARG A 403 61.83 -12.23 -18.17
CA ARG A 403 61.14 -11.71 -19.37
C ARG A 403 59.81 -11.05 -19.02
N VAL A 404 58.99 -11.72 -18.21
CA VAL A 404 57.68 -11.23 -17.78
C VAL A 404 57.82 -9.94 -16.98
N PHE A 405 58.78 -9.90 -16.04
CA PHE A 405 59.09 -8.71 -15.25
C PHE A 405 59.49 -7.54 -16.15
N LYS A 406 60.42 -7.75 -17.10
CA LYS A 406 60.82 -6.71 -18.06
C LYS A 406 59.65 -6.23 -18.93
N SER A 407 58.81 -7.16 -19.39
CA SER A 407 57.63 -6.83 -20.20
C SER A 407 56.63 -5.94 -19.44
N HIS A 408 56.43 -6.19 -18.15
CA HIS A 408 55.47 -5.44 -17.33
C HIS A 408 56.04 -4.14 -16.74
N THR A 409 57.35 -4.05 -16.54
CA THR A 409 57.99 -2.92 -15.83
C THR A 409 58.85 -2.04 -16.73
N GLY A 410 59.18 -2.49 -17.95
CA GLY A 410 60.10 -1.81 -18.86
C GLY A 410 61.59 -2.09 -18.61
N VAL A 411 61.96 -2.58 -17.41
CA VAL A 411 63.37 -2.81 -17.01
C VAL A 411 63.60 -4.24 -16.52
N THR A 412 64.84 -4.72 -16.59
CA THR A 412 65.15 -6.07 -16.07
C THR A 412 65.08 -6.10 -14.54
N PRO A 413 64.86 -7.26 -13.90
CA PRO A 413 64.92 -7.36 -12.43
C PRO A 413 66.22 -6.82 -11.82
N ARG A 414 67.36 -7.05 -12.51
CA ARG A 414 68.67 -6.50 -12.12
C ARG A 414 68.72 -4.98 -12.26
N GLY A 415 68.10 -4.44 -13.31
CA GLY A 415 67.97 -3.01 -13.51
C GLY A 415 67.08 -2.36 -12.46
N TRP A 416 65.97 -3.01 -12.07
CA TRP A 416 65.07 -2.54 -11.02
C TRP A 416 65.75 -2.45 -9.65
N ARG A 417 66.62 -3.41 -9.30
CA ARG A 417 67.39 -3.37 -8.05
C ARG A 417 68.42 -2.23 -7.98
N GLY A 418 68.92 -1.78 -9.13
CA GLY A 418 69.88 -0.69 -9.22
C GLY A 418 69.25 0.70 -9.26
N GLN A 419 67.92 0.79 -9.14
CA GLN A 419 67.13 2.01 -8.99
C GLN A 419 66.73 2.15 -7.53
#